data_AF-A0AA38MXX9-F1
#
_entry.id   AF-A0AA38MXX9-F1
#
_cell.length_a   1.000
_cell.length_b   1.000
_cell.length_c   1.000
_cell.angle_alpha   90.00
_cell.angle_beta   90.00
_cell.angle_gamma   90.00
#
_symmetry.space_group_name_H-M   'P 1'
#
loop_
_entity.id
_entity.type
_entity.pdbx_description
1 polymer ?
#
loop_
_entity_poly.entity_id
_entity_poly.type
_entity_poly.pdbx_seq_one_letter_code
_entity_poly.pdbx_strand_id
1 'polypeptide(L)'
;MTNGITNLDVFTLPDHKHNRIKNRMIKIVNISEPSAACERYALQIFHEYFRTGFAIIDGQKVGVIITSMGGNGASSMRRTTWWKDLSLDHKSYALNSTRKVVQEMVFEFLLEGKPLYANFSPDHVLIDNNQEIHLIDFGYPGVRPMKLLPKPDEYEKWFQRRWYFLWEDVYREARAEIPVEHLWRKSEPERKGPTKMSPHMN
;
A
#
# COMPACT_ATOMS: atom_id res chain seq x y z
N MET A 1 -16.59 9.60 32.80
CA MET A 1 -15.59 10.30 31.96
C MET A 1 -14.48 9.31 31.66
N THR A 2 -14.48 8.77 30.45
CA THR A 2 -13.40 7.92 29.91
C THR A 2 -12.83 8.64 28.70
N ASN A 3 -11.56 9.03 28.81
CA ASN A 3 -10.79 9.69 27.78
C ASN A 3 -10.66 8.79 26.55
N GLY A 4 -10.74 9.41 25.37
CA GLY A 4 -10.80 8.71 24.09
C GLY A 4 -9.55 7.96 23.70
N ILE A 5 -9.65 7.25 22.57
CA ILE A 5 -8.64 7.04 21.51
C ILE A 5 -9.10 5.82 20.68
N THR A 6 -9.08 5.98 19.36
CA THR A 6 -9.05 4.95 18.28
C THR A 6 -10.24 4.02 18.08
N ASN A 7 -11.13 4.43 17.20
CA ASN A 7 -11.53 3.75 15.95
C ASN A 7 -12.93 4.27 15.60
N LEU A 8 -13.01 5.24 14.68
CA LEU A 8 -14.29 5.58 14.06
C LEU A 8 -14.59 4.45 13.07
N ASP A 9 -15.17 3.41 13.66
CA ASP A 9 -15.49 2.14 13.09
C ASP A 9 -16.30 2.27 11.80
N VAL A 10 -15.99 1.35 10.89
CA VAL A 10 -16.71 1.02 9.67
C VAL A 10 -18.23 1.10 9.89
N PHE A 11 -18.89 2.11 9.34
CA PHE A 11 -20.35 2.14 9.32
C PHE A 11 -20.85 1.09 8.33
N THR A 12 -21.67 0.16 8.82
CA THR A 12 -22.45 -0.72 7.96
C THR A 12 -23.54 0.13 7.31
N LEU A 13 -23.45 0.35 6.00
CA LEU A 13 -24.52 1.03 5.27
C LEU A 13 -25.84 0.27 5.44
N PRO A 14 -26.98 0.97 5.62
CA PRO A 14 -28.27 0.31 5.76
C PRO A 14 -28.53 -0.61 4.58
N ASP A 15 -29.04 -1.81 4.89
CA ASP A 15 -29.27 -2.92 3.97
C ASP A 15 -30.29 -2.56 2.89
N HIS A 16 -29.83 -1.82 1.88
CA HIS A 16 -30.55 -1.55 0.67
C HIS A 16 -30.20 -2.67 -0.30
N LYS A 17 -31.15 -3.59 -0.53
CA LYS A 17 -31.38 -4.56 -1.62
C LYS A 17 -30.55 -4.43 -2.94
N HIS A 18 -29.25 -4.17 -2.88
CA HIS A 18 -28.46 -3.71 -4.01
C HIS A 18 -27.10 -4.39 -4.03
N ASN A 19 -26.96 -5.35 -4.96
CA ASN A 19 -25.70 -5.87 -5.49
C ASN A 19 -24.72 -4.78 -6.00
N ARG A 20 -25.04 -3.47 -5.88
CA ARG A 20 -24.24 -2.35 -6.36
C ARG A 20 -23.08 -1.95 -5.43
N ILE A 21 -23.10 -2.36 -4.16
CA ILE A 21 -22.02 -2.10 -3.18
C ILE A 21 -21.07 -3.31 -3.04
N LYS A 22 -21.47 -4.49 -3.54
CA LYS A 22 -20.56 -5.65 -3.59
C LYS A 22 -19.28 -5.26 -4.32
N ASN A 23 -18.14 -5.64 -3.73
CA ASN A 23 -16.78 -5.34 -4.20
C ASN A 23 -16.39 -3.85 -4.18
N ARG A 24 -16.92 -3.06 -3.25
CA ARG A 24 -16.45 -1.69 -3.02
C ARG A 24 -15.83 -1.56 -1.63
N MET A 25 -14.72 -0.86 -1.56
CA MET A 25 -14.15 -0.33 -0.33
C MET A 25 -14.77 1.04 -0.07
N ILE A 26 -15.23 1.27 1.14
CA ILE A 26 -15.73 2.56 1.58
C ILE A 26 -14.78 3.05 2.67
N LYS A 27 -14.11 4.17 2.40
CA LYS A 27 -13.21 4.84 3.34
C LYS A 27 -13.82 6.16 3.76
N ILE A 28 -13.95 6.36 5.05
CA ILE A 28 -14.42 7.63 5.62
C ILE A 28 -13.17 8.41 6.04
N VAL A 29 -13.06 9.64 5.57
CA VAL A 29 -11.90 10.49 5.80
C VAL A 29 -12.33 11.83 6.40
N ASN A 30 -11.54 12.38 7.31
CA ASN A 30 -11.72 13.75 7.74
C ASN A 30 -11.10 14.69 6.69
N ILE A 31 -11.92 15.41 5.92
CA ILE A 31 -11.46 16.28 4.82
C ILE A 31 -10.69 17.52 5.31
N SER A 32 -10.71 17.79 6.61
CA SER A 32 -9.85 18.84 7.19
C SER A 32 -8.40 18.38 7.36
N GLU A 33 -8.15 17.07 7.29
CA GLU A 33 -6.79 16.53 7.34
C GLU A 33 -6.12 16.68 5.98
N PRO A 34 -4.86 17.18 5.92
CA PRO A 34 -4.10 17.26 4.68
C PRO A 34 -3.99 15.92 3.95
N SER A 35 -3.96 14.80 4.69
CA SER A 35 -3.92 13.45 4.12
C SER A 35 -5.16 13.12 3.27
N ALA A 36 -6.35 13.57 3.69
CA ALA A 36 -7.58 13.37 2.94
C ALA A 36 -7.63 14.22 1.67
N ALA A 37 -7.07 15.42 1.69
CA ALA A 37 -6.91 16.25 0.50
C ALA A 37 -5.93 15.61 -0.51
N CYS A 38 -4.81 15.07 -0.04
CA CYS A 38 -3.87 14.32 -0.88
C CYS A 38 -4.52 13.08 -1.50
N GLU A 39 -5.29 12.33 -0.72
CA GLU A 39 -5.98 11.15 -1.22
C GLU A 39 -7.04 11.52 -2.25
N ARG A 40 -7.87 12.55 -2.00
CA ARG A 40 -8.81 13.05 -3.00
C ARG A 40 -8.13 13.43 -4.31
N TYR A 41 -7.00 14.13 -4.24
CA TYR A 41 -6.23 14.52 -5.43
C TYR A 41 -5.64 13.31 -6.17
N ALA A 42 -5.06 12.36 -5.45
CA ALA A 42 -4.59 11.11 -6.04
C ALA A 42 -5.74 10.35 -6.72
N LEU A 43 -6.93 10.31 -6.09
CA LEU A 43 -8.10 9.66 -6.67
C LEU A 43 -8.58 10.33 -7.98
N GLN A 44 -8.38 11.63 -8.12
CA GLN A 44 -8.68 12.31 -9.38
C GLN A 44 -7.65 11.97 -10.47
N ILE A 45 -6.37 11.84 -10.14
CA ILE A 45 -5.32 11.51 -11.11
C ILE A 45 -5.44 10.08 -11.63
N PHE A 46 -5.70 9.13 -10.74
CA PHE A 46 -5.72 7.70 -11.09
C PHE A 46 -7.15 7.17 -11.37
N HIS A 47 -8.13 8.04 -11.61
CA HIS A 47 -9.55 7.69 -11.80
C HIS A 47 -9.81 6.68 -12.95
N GLU A 48 -8.89 6.55 -13.89
CA GLU A 48 -8.97 5.56 -14.98
C GLU A 48 -8.76 4.13 -14.47
N TYR A 49 -7.99 3.97 -13.39
CA TYR A 49 -7.69 2.67 -12.77
C TYR A 49 -8.67 2.30 -11.66
N PHE A 50 -9.52 3.23 -11.23
CA PHE A 50 -10.52 2.94 -10.22
C PHE A 50 -11.76 3.82 -10.37
N ARG A 51 -12.91 3.18 -10.22
CA ARG A 51 -14.17 3.91 -10.10
C ARG A 51 -14.28 4.46 -8.69
N THR A 52 -13.99 5.75 -8.54
CA THR A 52 -14.13 6.45 -7.27
C THR A 52 -15.28 7.44 -7.23
N GLY A 53 -16.04 7.40 -6.14
CA GLY A 53 -16.99 8.45 -5.77
C GLY A 53 -16.52 9.19 -4.54
N PHE A 54 -16.76 10.50 -4.48
CA PHE A 54 -16.54 11.32 -3.31
C PHE A 54 -17.83 12.03 -2.91
N ALA A 55 -18.24 11.89 -1.65
CA ALA A 55 -19.37 12.61 -1.08
C ALA A 55 -18.96 13.29 0.22
N ILE A 56 -19.48 14.49 0.47
CA ILE A 56 -19.34 15.20 1.75
C ILE A 56 -20.64 15.02 2.51
N ILE A 57 -20.56 14.54 3.74
CA ILE A 57 -21.73 14.36 4.62
C ILE A 57 -21.82 15.58 5.55
N ASP A 58 -23.02 16.16 5.68
CA ASP A 58 -23.39 17.20 6.64
C ASP A 58 -22.67 18.56 6.57
N GLY A 59 -22.07 18.93 5.43
CA GLY A 59 -21.33 20.21 5.33
C GLY A 59 -20.15 20.32 6.31
N GLN A 60 -19.88 19.26 7.07
CA GLN A 60 -18.85 19.16 8.08
C GLN A 60 -17.85 18.13 7.61
N LYS A 61 -16.63 18.58 7.33
CA LYS A 61 -15.33 17.92 7.56
C LYS A 61 -15.18 16.39 7.33
N VAL A 62 -16.11 15.69 6.70
CA VAL A 62 -16.13 14.24 6.50
C VAL A 62 -16.39 13.97 5.03
N GLY A 63 -15.49 13.21 4.43
CA GLY A 63 -15.54 12.75 3.06
C GLY A 63 -15.70 11.25 3.02
N VAL A 64 -16.48 10.75 2.09
CA VAL A 64 -16.61 9.31 1.81
C VAL A 64 -15.96 9.04 0.48
N ILE A 65 -14.93 8.21 0.50
CA ILE A 65 -14.27 7.67 -0.68
C ILE A 65 -14.83 6.27 -0.91
N ILE A 66 -15.36 6.02 -2.10
CA ILE A 66 -15.84 4.71 -2.50
C ILE A 66 -14.95 4.22 -3.62
N THR A 67 -14.16 3.16 -3.41
CA THR A 67 -13.23 2.60 -4.40
C THR A 67 -13.68 1.21 -4.80
N SER A 68 -13.56 0.85 -6.08
CA SER A 68 -13.73 -0.55 -6.52
C SER A 68 -12.60 -1.40 -5.94
N MET A 69 -12.89 -2.54 -5.32
CA MET A 69 -11.84 -3.45 -4.81
C MET A 69 -11.17 -4.29 -5.92
N GLY A 70 -11.35 -3.94 -7.19
CA GLY A 70 -10.99 -4.79 -8.34
C GLY A 70 -12.15 -5.69 -8.79
N GLY A 71 -11.84 -6.75 -9.52
CA GLY A 71 -12.81 -7.73 -10.04
C GLY A 71 -13.57 -8.51 -8.94
N ASN A 72 -14.45 -9.42 -9.36
CA ASN A 72 -15.18 -10.28 -8.43
C ASN A 72 -14.22 -11.12 -7.58
N GLY A 73 -14.37 -11.05 -6.26
CA GLY A 73 -13.58 -11.86 -5.32
C GLY A 73 -12.19 -11.32 -4.99
N ALA A 74 -11.86 -10.10 -5.43
CA ALA A 74 -10.58 -9.48 -5.13
C ALA A 74 -10.31 -9.40 -3.62
N SER A 75 -9.14 -9.91 -3.23
CA SER A 75 -8.69 -9.90 -1.84
C SER A 75 -7.17 -9.80 -1.77
N SER A 76 -6.62 -9.42 -0.62
CA SER A 76 -5.17 -9.48 -0.44
C SER A 76 -4.68 -10.91 -0.63
N MET A 77 -3.48 -11.06 -1.19
CA MET A 77 -2.95 -12.36 -1.59
C MET A 77 -3.03 -13.42 -0.47
N ARG A 78 -2.82 -13.03 0.79
CA ARG A 78 -2.91 -13.96 1.94
C ARG A 78 -4.32 -14.47 2.23
N ARG A 79 -5.34 -13.72 1.84
CA ARG A 79 -6.74 -14.01 2.15
C ARG A 79 -7.38 -14.93 1.11
N THR A 80 -6.86 -14.96 -0.10
CA THR A 80 -7.36 -15.82 -1.18
C THR A 80 -7.10 -17.29 -0.85
N THR A 81 -8.05 -18.16 -1.22
CA THR A 81 -7.93 -19.62 -1.03
C THR A 81 -6.76 -20.16 -1.83
N TRP A 82 -6.54 -19.63 -3.04
CA TRP A 82 -5.42 -20.00 -3.91
C TRP A 82 -4.09 -20.05 -3.15
N TRP A 83 -3.81 -19.06 -2.28
CA TRP A 83 -2.50 -18.81 -1.69
C TRP A 83 -2.29 -19.73 -0.51
N LYS A 84 -3.37 -19.93 0.25
CA LYS A 84 -3.39 -20.86 1.38
C LYS A 84 -3.13 -22.28 0.92
N ASP A 85 -3.61 -22.63 -0.27
CA ASP A 85 -3.51 -23.98 -0.82
C ASP A 85 -2.22 -24.20 -1.65
N LEU A 86 -1.46 -23.15 -1.99
CA LEU A 86 -0.18 -23.29 -2.69
C LEU A 86 0.87 -23.98 -1.81
N SER A 87 1.62 -24.90 -2.41
CA SER A 87 2.86 -25.42 -1.82
C SER A 87 3.91 -24.30 -1.69
N LEU A 88 4.91 -24.50 -0.83
CA LEU A 88 5.97 -23.50 -0.60
C LEU A 88 6.69 -23.08 -1.90
N ASP A 89 7.02 -24.04 -2.76
CA ASP A 89 7.68 -23.75 -4.05
C ASP A 89 6.79 -22.88 -4.96
N HIS A 90 5.48 -23.17 -5.01
CA HIS A 90 4.53 -22.38 -5.78
C HIS A 90 4.27 -21.00 -5.17
N LYS A 91 4.34 -20.85 -3.84
CA LYS A 91 4.24 -19.54 -3.18
C LYS A 91 5.36 -18.61 -3.61
N SER A 92 6.60 -19.11 -3.70
CA SER A 92 7.75 -18.33 -4.19
C SER A 92 7.54 -17.88 -5.64
N TYR A 93 7.05 -18.78 -6.50
CA TYR A 93 6.72 -18.44 -7.89
C TYR A 93 5.62 -17.36 -7.96
N ALA A 94 4.49 -17.55 -7.26
CA ALA A 94 3.38 -16.60 -7.24
C ALA A 94 3.82 -15.22 -6.72
N LEU A 95 4.66 -15.18 -5.68
CA LEU A 95 5.21 -13.96 -5.11
C LEU A 95 6.08 -13.20 -6.13
N ASN A 96 6.96 -13.90 -6.84
CA ASN A 96 7.81 -13.30 -7.87
C ASN A 96 7.03 -12.84 -9.09
N SER A 97 6.00 -13.57 -9.50
CA SER A 97 5.10 -13.15 -10.59
C SER A 97 4.31 -11.91 -10.20
N THR A 98 3.76 -11.87 -8.98
CA THR A 98 3.06 -10.68 -8.45
C THR A 98 3.98 -9.46 -8.40
N ARG A 99 5.22 -9.65 -7.94
CA ARG A 99 6.23 -8.59 -7.90
C ARG A 99 6.47 -7.96 -9.26
N LYS A 100 6.62 -8.78 -10.31
CA LYS A 100 6.87 -8.29 -11.68
C LYS A 100 5.72 -7.45 -12.20
N VAL A 101 4.49 -7.93 -12.05
CA VAL A 101 3.29 -7.20 -12.50
C VAL A 101 3.15 -5.87 -11.75
N VAL A 102 3.33 -5.85 -10.43
CA VAL A 102 3.27 -4.59 -9.66
C VAL A 102 4.40 -3.64 -10.07
N GLN A 103 5.60 -4.16 -10.35
CA GLN A 103 6.72 -3.35 -10.84
C GLN A 103 6.41 -2.69 -12.18
N GLU A 104 5.79 -3.43 -13.09
CA GLU A 104 5.38 -2.93 -14.40
C GLU A 104 4.29 -1.87 -14.25
N MET A 105 3.21 -2.15 -13.52
CA MET A 105 2.11 -1.20 -13.28
C MET A 105 2.59 0.12 -12.67
N VAL A 106 3.47 0.07 -11.65
CA VAL A 106 4.00 1.28 -11.01
C VAL A 106 4.91 2.06 -11.96
N PHE A 107 5.63 1.38 -12.85
CA PHE A 107 6.45 2.04 -13.87
C PHE A 107 5.60 2.71 -14.93
N GLU A 108 4.54 2.04 -15.40
CA GLU A 108 3.57 2.60 -16.35
C GLU A 108 2.92 3.87 -15.82
N PHE A 109 2.52 3.90 -14.54
CA PHE A 109 2.01 5.11 -13.91
C PHE A 109 3.00 6.28 -14.03
N LEU A 110 4.29 6.03 -13.80
CA LEU A 110 5.32 7.06 -13.95
C LEU A 110 5.44 7.51 -15.41
N LEU A 111 5.45 6.59 -16.37
CA LEU A 111 5.53 6.93 -17.80
C LEU A 111 4.34 7.78 -18.28
N GLU A 112 3.17 7.58 -17.70
CA GLU A 112 1.97 8.39 -17.94
C GLU A 112 1.99 9.75 -17.23
N GLY A 113 3.06 10.08 -16.51
CA GLY A 113 3.19 11.33 -15.75
C GLY A 113 2.40 11.35 -14.45
N LYS A 114 1.91 10.19 -13.99
CA LYS A 114 1.22 10.06 -12.70
C LYS A 114 2.25 10.09 -11.55
N PRO A 115 1.84 10.52 -10.34
CA PRO A 115 2.71 10.46 -9.17
C PRO A 115 3.21 9.04 -8.87
N LEU A 116 4.31 8.93 -8.13
CA LEU A 116 4.85 7.64 -7.71
C LEU A 116 3.92 6.96 -6.70
N TYR A 117 3.44 5.76 -7.04
CA TYR A 117 2.75 4.88 -6.10
C TYR A 117 3.78 4.03 -5.33
N ALA A 118 3.86 4.23 -4.02
CA ALA A 118 4.89 3.68 -3.13
C ALA A 118 4.33 2.82 -1.98
N ASN A 119 3.02 2.53 -2.01
CA ASN A 119 2.26 1.81 -0.97
C ASN A 119 1.68 0.48 -1.45
N PHE A 120 2.47 -0.27 -2.21
CA PHE A 120 2.17 -1.63 -2.62
C PHE A 120 2.47 -2.65 -1.51
N SER A 121 1.95 -2.44 -0.29
CA SER A 121 2.07 -3.44 0.77
C SER A 121 1.20 -4.68 0.46
N PRO A 122 1.43 -5.84 1.11
CA PRO A 122 0.61 -7.03 0.88
C PRO A 122 -0.90 -6.83 1.04
N ASP A 123 -1.32 -5.89 1.89
CA ASP A 123 -2.74 -5.57 2.10
C ASP A 123 -3.31 -4.61 1.05
N HIS A 124 -2.44 -3.94 0.28
CA HIS A 124 -2.82 -2.98 -0.76
C HIS A 124 -2.64 -3.51 -2.18
N VAL A 125 -2.24 -4.77 -2.31
CA VAL A 125 -2.21 -5.52 -3.56
C VAL A 125 -3.29 -6.59 -3.49
N LEU A 126 -4.37 -6.38 -4.22
CA LEU A 126 -5.48 -7.32 -4.31
C LEU A 126 -5.31 -8.20 -5.54
N ILE A 127 -5.71 -9.47 -5.41
CA ILE A 127 -5.75 -10.45 -6.49
C ILE A 127 -7.19 -10.95 -6.60
N ASP A 128 -7.76 -10.88 -7.79
CA ASP A 128 -9.11 -11.38 -8.04
C ASP A 128 -9.14 -12.84 -8.50
N ASN A 129 -10.35 -13.36 -8.75
CA ASN A 129 -10.54 -14.75 -9.16
C ASN A 129 -9.92 -15.07 -10.54
N ASN A 130 -9.69 -14.05 -11.37
CA ASN A 130 -9.00 -14.17 -12.66
C ASN A 130 -7.48 -14.02 -12.50
N GLN A 131 -6.99 -13.88 -11.26
CA GLN A 131 -5.59 -13.64 -10.93
C GLN A 131 -5.08 -12.27 -11.41
N GLU A 132 -5.99 -11.34 -11.70
CA GLU A 132 -5.62 -9.97 -12.04
C GLU A 132 -5.22 -9.23 -10.76
N ILE A 133 -4.18 -8.40 -10.88
CA ILE A 133 -3.62 -7.64 -9.76
C ILE A 133 -4.20 -6.22 -9.77
N HIS A 134 -4.73 -5.81 -8.63
CA HIS A 134 -5.34 -4.50 -8.41
C HIS A 134 -4.62 -3.79 -7.27
N LEU A 135 -4.16 -2.57 -7.53
CA LEU A 135 -3.57 -1.69 -6.50
C LEU A 135 -4.68 -0.87 -5.84
N ILE A 136 -4.61 -0.71 -4.51
CA ILE A 136 -5.56 0.10 -3.74
C ILE A 136 -4.85 1.08 -2.80
N ASP A 137 -5.60 1.90 -2.08
CA ASP A 137 -5.07 2.88 -1.10
C ASP A 137 -4.03 3.86 -1.68
N PHE A 138 -4.49 4.68 -2.62
CA PHE A 138 -3.73 5.77 -3.26
C PHE A 138 -3.62 7.03 -2.36
N GLY A 139 -3.87 6.90 -1.06
CA GLY A 139 -3.77 7.99 -0.10
C GLY A 139 -2.34 8.40 0.25
N TYR A 140 -2.22 9.46 1.03
CA TYR A 140 -0.95 9.83 1.66
C TYR A 140 -0.64 8.88 2.84
N PRO A 141 0.62 8.45 3.06
CA PRO A 141 1.88 8.83 2.38
C PRO A 141 2.23 7.94 1.17
N GLY A 142 1.26 7.16 0.68
CA GLY A 142 1.46 6.14 -0.33
C GLY A 142 1.66 6.63 -1.75
N VAL A 143 1.27 7.86 -2.05
CA VAL A 143 1.47 8.51 -3.35
C VAL A 143 2.37 9.73 -3.19
N ARG A 144 3.39 9.86 -4.05
CA ARG A 144 4.39 10.94 -3.98
C ARG A 144 4.55 11.65 -5.31
N PRO A 145 4.51 13.00 -5.36
CA PRO A 145 4.79 13.73 -6.59
C PRO A 145 6.23 13.49 -7.04
N MET A 146 6.42 13.27 -8.33
CA MET A 146 7.74 13.12 -8.96
C MET A 146 8.02 14.33 -9.84
N LYS A 147 9.22 14.88 -9.73
CA LYS A 147 9.67 16.01 -10.57
C LYS A 147 10.29 15.53 -11.88
N LEU A 148 10.92 14.36 -11.86
CA LEU A 148 11.63 13.76 -12.98
C LEU A 148 11.41 12.26 -12.95
N LEU A 149 11.35 11.65 -14.14
CA LEU A 149 11.32 10.20 -14.26
C LEU A 149 12.69 9.63 -13.89
N PRO A 150 12.75 8.61 -13.01
CA PRO A 150 14.01 7.93 -12.70
C PRO A 150 14.52 7.19 -13.94
N LYS A 151 15.85 6.97 -14.02
CA LYS A 151 16.39 6.03 -15.01
C LYS A 151 15.87 4.61 -14.73
N PRO A 152 15.77 3.73 -15.74
CA PRO A 152 15.27 2.37 -15.55
C PRO A 152 15.97 1.59 -14.44
N ASP A 153 17.30 1.70 -14.34
CA ASP A 153 18.09 0.99 -13.31
C ASP A 153 17.91 1.59 -11.91
N GLU A 154 17.73 2.91 -11.81
CA GLU A 154 17.41 3.60 -10.56
C GLU A 154 16.02 3.21 -10.05
N TYR A 155 15.05 3.12 -10.97
CA TYR A 155 13.69 2.65 -10.68
C TYR A 155 13.70 1.21 -10.20
N GLU A 156 14.38 0.31 -10.92
CA GLU A 156 14.45 -1.11 -10.54
C GLU A 156 15.05 -1.29 -9.15
N LYS A 157 16.19 -0.64 -8.87
CA LYS A 157 16.83 -0.69 -7.54
C LYS A 157 15.93 -0.16 -6.44
N TRP A 158 15.23 0.96 -6.69
CA TRP A 158 14.29 1.53 -5.74
C TRP A 158 13.12 0.59 -5.48
N PHE A 159 12.50 0.07 -6.55
CA PHE A 159 11.33 -0.81 -6.47
C PHE A 159 11.67 -2.08 -5.70
N GLN A 160 12.78 -2.75 -6.04
CA GLN A 160 13.23 -3.97 -5.36
C GLN A 160 13.40 -3.74 -3.86
N ARG A 161 14.13 -2.69 -3.46
CA ARG A 161 14.33 -2.36 -2.03
C ARG A 161 13.00 -2.11 -1.32
N ARG A 162 12.11 -1.35 -1.95
CA ARG A 162 10.80 -1.02 -1.37
C ARG A 162 9.90 -2.25 -1.27
N TRP A 163 9.93 -3.12 -2.27
CA TRP A 163 9.18 -4.38 -2.31
C TRP A 163 9.59 -5.30 -1.17
N TYR A 164 10.89 -5.63 -1.07
CA TYR A 164 11.37 -6.51 0.00
C TYR A 164 11.14 -5.93 1.39
N PHE A 165 11.22 -4.61 1.55
CA PHE A 165 10.87 -3.94 2.81
C PHE A 165 9.38 -4.13 3.17
N LEU A 166 8.47 -3.95 2.21
CA LEU A 166 7.02 -4.04 2.46
C LEU A 166 6.51 -5.50 2.55
N TRP A 167 7.21 -6.45 1.93
CA TRP A 167 6.78 -7.84 1.78
C TRP A 167 7.62 -8.84 2.59
N GLU A 168 8.52 -8.37 3.46
CA GLU A 168 9.48 -9.21 4.21
C GLU A 168 8.80 -10.37 4.95
N ASP A 169 7.64 -10.13 5.53
CA ASP A 169 6.85 -11.12 6.25
C ASP A 169 6.20 -12.16 5.31
N VAL A 170 5.80 -11.77 4.10
CA VAL A 170 5.28 -12.68 3.07
C VAL A 170 6.39 -13.58 2.53
N TYR A 171 7.59 -13.03 2.31
CA TYR A 171 8.77 -13.85 1.94
C TYR A 171 9.11 -14.88 3.02
N ARG A 172 9.05 -14.47 4.30
CA ARG A 172 9.24 -15.39 5.44
C ARG A 172 8.19 -16.50 5.47
N GLU A 173 6.92 -16.17 5.23
CA GLU A 173 5.83 -17.15 5.14
C GLU A 173 6.05 -18.15 4.00
N ALA A 174 6.50 -17.66 2.85
CA ALA A 174 6.79 -18.49 1.67
C ALA A 174 8.12 -19.27 1.76
N ARG A 175 8.93 -19.02 2.80
CA ARG A 175 10.33 -19.46 2.90
C ARG A 175 11.15 -19.12 1.63
N ALA A 176 10.80 -18.00 1.00
CA ALA A 176 11.48 -17.50 -0.18
C ALA A 176 12.70 -16.67 0.22
N GLU A 177 13.76 -16.75 -0.58
CA GLU A 177 14.97 -15.95 -0.33
C GLU A 177 14.71 -14.46 -0.56
N ILE A 178 15.17 -13.64 0.39
CA ILE A 178 15.29 -12.20 0.23
C ILE A 178 16.77 -11.91 -0.04
N PRO A 179 17.13 -11.26 -1.15
CA PRO A 179 18.53 -10.92 -1.42
C PRO A 179 19.09 -10.03 -0.29
N VAL A 180 20.30 -10.37 0.18
CA VAL A 180 20.88 -9.82 1.40
C VAL A 180 21.10 -8.31 1.32
N GLU A 181 21.36 -7.79 0.13
CA GLU A 181 21.49 -6.36 -0.20
C GLU A 181 20.19 -5.56 0.00
N HIS A 182 19.06 -6.24 0.18
CA HIS A 182 17.74 -5.64 0.42
C HIS A 182 17.23 -5.83 1.84
N LEU A 183 17.91 -6.67 2.64
CA LEU A 183 17.64 -6.75 4.08
C LEU A 183 18.18 -5.47 4.73
N TRP A 184 17.30 -4.73 5.38
CA TRP A 184 17.69 -3.59 6.22
C TRP A 184 18.47 -4.14 7.41
N ARG A 185 19.78 -4.39 7.23
CA ARG A 185 20.60 -4.96 8.31
C ARG A 185 20.41 -4.10 9.56
N LYS A 186 20.05 -4.76 10.66
CA LYS A 186 20.26 -4.35 12.06
C LYS A 186 21.76 -4.28 12.39
N SER A 187 22.56 -3.70 11.50
CA SER A 187 23.97 -3.44 11.69
C SER A 187 24.22 -1.93 11.60
N GLU A 188 23.47 -1.15 12.37
CA GLU A 188 24.16 -0.08 13.06
C GLU A 188 24.97 -0.77 14.17
N PRO A 189 26.31 -0.70 14.19
CA PRO A 189 27.01 -0.96 15.43
C PRO A 189 26.39 -0.02 16.46
N GLU A 190 26.04 -0.54 17.64
CA GLU A 190 25.65 0.30 18.77
C GLU A 190 26.55 1.52 18.77
N ARG A 191 25.98 2.72 18.57
CA ARG A 191 26.72 3.96 18.74
C ARG A 191 27.22 3.91 20.17
N LYS A 192 28.49 3.55 20.36
CA LYS A 192 29.17 3.72 21.64
C LYS A 192 28.94 5.18 21.98
N GLY A 193 28.14 5.42 23.03
CA GLY A 193 27.85 6.75 23.49
C GLY A 193 29.15 7.53 23.67
N PRO A 194 29.11 8.87 23.56
CA PRO A 194 30.32 9.68 23.66
C PRO A 194 31.07 9.30 24.94
N THR A 195 32.30 8.83 24.76
CA THR A 195 33.25 8.59 25.85
C THR A 195 33.32 9.89 26.64
N LYS A 196 32.83 9.90 27.88
CA LYS A 196 32.98 11.03 28.79
C LYS A 196 34.48 11.30 28.92
N MET A 197 34.96 12.41 28.36
CA MET A 197 36.28 12.93 28.72
C MET A 197 36.20 13.39 30.17
N SER A 198 36.98 12.75 31.04
CA SER A 198 37.20 13.23 32.39
C SER A 198 37.77 14.65 32.33
N PRO A 199 37.25 15.61 33.12
CA PRO A 199 37.89 16.91 33.25
C PRO A 199 39.21 16.71 34.00
N HIS A 200 40.31 17.09 33.36
CA HIS A 200 41.56 17.34 34.09
C HIS A 200 41.32 18.55 34.98
N MET A 201 41.39 18.32 36.30
CA MET A 201 41.46 19.38 37.30
C MET A 201 42.81 20.09 37.18
N ASN A 202 42.78 21.42 37.07
CA ASN A 202 43.74 22.33 37.66
C ASN A 202 42.95 23.28 38.57
#